data_AF-A0A2V6AKP6-F1
#
_entry.id   AF-A0A2V6AKP6-F1
#
_cell.length_a   1.000
_cell.length_b   1.000
_cell.length_c   1.000
_cell.angle_alpha   90.00
_cell.angle_beta   90.00
_cell.angle_gamma   90.00
#
_symmetry.space_group_name_H-M   'P 1'
#
loop_
_entity.id
_entity.type
_entity.pdbx_description
1 polymer ?
#
loop_
_entity_poly.entity_id
_entity_poly.type
_entity_poly.pdbx_seq_one_letter_code
_entity_poly.pdbx_strand_id
1 'polypeptide(L)'
;MNQANQEDWLDRQLREAAPYIDDEGFTARVLQQLPAPHRSRRSLRSAILLGVTLLASVLAYLLSDGGRFLVVAATRLTTLPTLWLLVLALSSGILVMAGGVIAAISKARELQS
;
A
#
# COMPACT_ATOMS: atom_id res chain seq x y z
N MET A 1 12.11 -1.59 6.81
CA MET A 1 12.35 -0.15 7.09
C MET A 1 11.79 0.63 5.90
N ASN A 2 10.83 1.52 6.14
CA ASN A 2 10.04 2.18 5.09
C ASN A 2 10.87 3.32 4.48
N GLN A 3 11.20 3.24 3.18
CA GLN A 3 12.01 4.26 2.50
C GLN A 3 11.48 5.69 2.68
N ALA A 4 10.15 5.87 2.64
CA ALA A 4 9.51 7.16 2.88
C ALA A 4 9.78 7.71 4.30
N ASN A 5 9.92 6.86 5.32
CA ASN A 5 10.23 7.31 6.68
C ASN A 5 11.70 7.68 6.85
N GLN A 6 12.57 7.11 6.01
CA GLN A 6 14.01 7.39 6.03
C GLN A 6 14.34 8.68 5.25
N GLU A 7 13.64 8.93 4.13
CA GLU A 7 13.69 10.20 3.42
C GLU A 7 13.23 11.36 4.33
N ASP A 8 12.10 11.20 5.02
CA ASP A 8 11.56 12.22 5.93
C ASP A 8 12.50 12.53 7.13
N TRP A 9 13.21 11.52 7.66
CA TRP A 9 14.17 11.71 8.74
C TRP A 9 15.44 12.42 8.26
N LEU A 10 15.96 12.05 7.09
CA LEU A 10 17.15 12.65 6.50
C LEU A 10 16.92 14.11 6.11
N ASP A 11 15.78 14.42 5.50
CA ASP A 11 15.41 15.79 5.12
C ASP A 11 15.32 16.71 6.33
N ARG A 12 14.79 16.18 7.45
CA ARG A 12 14.70 16.93 8.70
C ARG A 12 16.09 17.22 9.27
N GLN A 13 16.97 16.22 9.29
CA GLN A 13 18.33 16.40 9.78
C GLN A 13 19.17 17.34 8.91
N LEU A 14 19.01 17.30 7.58
CA LEU A 14 19.69 18.20 6.65
C LEU A 14 19.19 19.65 6.78
N ARG A 15 17.89 19.86 7.00
CA ARG A 15 17.32 21.19 7.25
C ARG A 15 17.77 21.78 8.58
N GLU A 16 17.97 20.95 9.59
CA GLU A 16 18.43 21.40 10.92
C GLU A 16 19.95 21.65 10.95
N ALA A 17 20.74 20.95 10.12
CA ALA A 17 22.20 21.05 10.11
C ALA A 17 22.76 22.33 9.46
N ALA A 18 21.97 23.03 8.63
CA ALA A 18 22.42 24.23 7.91
C ALA A 18 21.41 25.39 8.11
N PRO A 19 21.84 26.53 8.68
CA PRO A 19 21.02 27.74 8.72
C PRO A 19 20.57 28.17 7.33
N TYR A 20 19.30 28.57 7.20
CA TYR A 20 18.75 29.09 5.95
C TYR A 20 19.49 30.37 5.53
N ILE A 21 20.06 30.37 4.33
CA ILE A 21 20.73 31.53 3.74
C ILE A 21 19.69 32.30 2.94
N ASP A 22 19.54 33.59 3.23
CA ASP A 22 18.69 34.47 2.44
C ASP A 22 19.31 34.64 1.04
N ASP A 23 18.54 34.28 0.02
CA ASP A 23 18.99 34.17 -1.36
C ASP A 23 18.25 35.14 -2.30
N GLU A 24 17.63 36.18 -1.73
CA GLU A 24 16.87 37.21 -2.45
C GLU A 24 15.80 36.61 -3.39
N GLY A 25 15.24 35.47 -2.98
CA GLY A 25 14.22 34.75 -3.74
C GLY A 25 14.75 34.07 -5.01
N PHE A 26 16.05 33.76 -5.07
CA PHE A 26 16.65 32.95 -6.13
C PHE A 26 16.05 31.54 -6.14
N THR A 27 16.04 30.83 -5.01
CA THR A 27 15.46 29.48 -4.87
C THR A 27 13.98 29.49 -5.19
N ALA A 28 13.25 30.55 -4.78
CA ALA A 28 11.83 30.68 -5.11
C ALA A 28 11.58 30.74 -6.63
N ARG A 29 12.40 31.50 -7.37
CA ARG A 29 12.32 31.58 -8.84
C ARG A 29 12.73 30.26 -9.52
N VAL A 30 13.75 29.57 -9.00
CA VAL A 30 14.17 28.27 -9.51
C VAL A 30 13.09 27.21 -9.29
N LEU A 31 12.51 27.14 -8.09
CA LEU A 31 11.44 26.19 -7.75
C LEU A 31 10.20 26.39 -8.62
N GLN A 32 9.86 27.64 -8.97
CA GLN A 32 8.73 27.94 -9.88
C GLN A 32 8.98 27.49 -11.32
N GLN A 33 10.23 27.36 -11.74
CA GLN A 33 10.61 26.89 -13.08
C GLN A 33 10.81 25.38 -13.15
N LEU A 34 10.79 24.67 -12.02
CA LEU A 34 10.91 23.22 -12.02
C LEU A 34 9.64 22.56 -12.58
N PRO A 35 9.78 21.52 -13.43
CA PRO A 35 8.64 20.75 -13.91
C PRO A 35 7.91 20.10 -12.73
N ALA A 36 6.57 20.17 -12.77
CA ALA A 36 5.73 19.68 -11.69
C ALA A 36 6.08 18.23 -11.30
N PRO A 37 6.19 17.91 -10.00
CA PRO A 37 6.49 16.56 -9.56
C PRO A 37 5.40 15.60 -10.06
N HIS A 38 5.83 14.50 -10.68
CA HIS A 38 4.97 13.52 -11.38
C HIS A 38 4.19 12.62 -10.39
N ARG A 39 3.44 13.22 -9.47
CA ARG A 39 2.66 12.53 -8.44
C ARG A 39 1.59 11.60 -9.04
N SER A 40 1.13 11.91 -10.26
CA SER A 40 0.15 11.13 -11.02
C SER A 40 0.62 9.71 -11.41
N ARG A 41 1.93 9.48 -11.56
CA ARG A 41 2.43 8.15 -11.93
C ARG A 41 2.25 7.12 -10.82
N ARG A 42 2.19 7.56 -9.56
CA ARG A 42 2.06 6.66 -8.40
C ARG A 42 0.65 6.09 -8.28
N SER A 43 -0.40 6.88 -8.49
CA SER A 43 -1.79 6.41 -8.45
C SER A 43 -2.11 5.47 -9.60
N LEU A 44 -1.62 5.80 -10.81
CA LEU A 44 -1.82 4.98 -12.00
C LEU A 44 -1.16 3.60 -11.87
N ARG A 45 0.05 3.55 -11.30
CA ARG A 45 0.74 2.28 -10.99
C ARG A 45 -0.06 1.42 -10.00
N SER A 46 -0.62 2.03 -8.96
CA SER A 46 -1.46 1.30 -7.99
C SER A 46 -2.70 0.70 -8.65
N ALA A 47 -3.39 1.48 -9.50
CA ALA A 47 -4.55 1.01 -10.24
C ALA A 47 -4.21 -0.17 -11.18
N ILE A 48 -3.08 -0.09 -11.89
CA ILE A 48 -2.58 -1.17 -12.75
C ILE A 48 -2.28 -2.42 -11.93
N LEU A 49 -1.59 -2.29 -10.80
CA LEU A 49 -1.27 -3.43 -9.93
C LEU A 49 -2.55 -4.11 -9.43
N LEU A 50 -3.53 -3.33 -8.96
CA LEU A 50 -4.82 -3.88 -8.53
C LEU A 50 -5.55 -4.59 -9.68
N GLY A 51 -5.61 -3.97 -10.86
CA GLY A 51 -6.24 -4.56 -12.04
C GLY A 51 -5.58 -5.88 -12.46
N VAL A 52 -4.25 -5.93 -12.53
CA VAL A 52 -3.50 -7.15 -12.88
C VAL A 52 -3.68 -8.23 -11.83
N THR A 53 -3.70 -7.88 -10.54
CA THR A 53 -3.90 -8.85 -9.46
C THR A 53 -5.30 -9.47 -9.55
N LEU A 54 -6.32 -8.65 -9.79
CA LEU A 54 -7.70 -9.11 -9.93
C LEU A 54 -7.85 -9.98 -11.18
N LEU A 55 -7.26 -9.57 -12.31
CA LEU A 55 -7.26 -10.33 -13.55
C LEU A 55 -6.58 -11.68 -13.38
N ALA A 56 -5.41 -11.73 -12.74
CA ALA A 56 -4.69 -12.97 -12.46
C ALA A 56 -5.48 -13.92 -11.57
N SER A 57 -6.17 -13.38 -10.55
CA SER A 57 -7.05 -14.17 -9.67
C SER A 57 -8.21 -14.80 -10.45
N VAL A 58 -8.87 -14.02 -11.31
CA VAL A 58 -9.95 -14.50 -12.18
C VAL A 58 -9.44 -15.54 -13.17
N LEU A 59 -8.27 -15.32 -13.78
CA LEU A 59 -7.65 -16.27 -14.70
C LEU A 59 -7.30 -17.58 -14.01
N ALA A 60 -6.73 -17.52 -12.81
CA ALA A 60 -6.43 -18.70 -11.99
C ALA A 60 -7.70 -19.47 -11.63
N TYR A 61 -8.80 -18.78 -11.34
CA TYR A 61 -10.10 -19.42 -11.09
C TYR A 61 -10.63 -20.16 -12.33
N LEU A 62 -10.54 -19.54 -13.51
CA LEU A 62 -10.98 -20.12 -14.79
C LEU A 62 -10.11 -21.32 -15.20
N LEU A 63 -8.78 -21.21 -15.10
CA LEU A 63 -7.83 -22.28 -15.42
C LEU A 63 -7.93 -23.48 -14.46
N SER A 64 -8.42 -23.27 -13.23
CA SER A 64 -8.63 -24.33 -12.24
C SER A 64 -9.92 -25.15 -12.47
N ASP A 65 -10.34 -25.26 -13.74
CA ASP A 65 -11.49 -26.05 -14.19
C ASP A 65 -12.81 -25.60 -13.54
N GLY A 66 -13.07 -24.29 -13.55
CA GLY A 66 -14.36 -23.70 -13.15
C GLY A 66 -14.72 -23.85 -11.68
N GLY A 67 -13.75 -24.11 -10.81
CA GLY A 67 -13.99 -24.25 -9.38
C GLY A 67 -14.14 -25.69 -8.89
N ARG A 68 -13.79 -26.71 -9.67
CA ARG A 68 -13.66 -28.09 -9.14
C ARG A 68 -12.72 -28.17 -7.94
N PHE A 69 -11.64 -27.39 -7.95
CA PHE A 69 -10.78 -27.20 -6.78
C PHE A 69 -11.52 -26.56 -5.60
N LEU A 70 -12.38 -25.57 -5.83
CA LEU A 70 -13.21 -24.96 -4.78
C LEU A 70 -14.27 -25.94 -4.25
N VAL A 71 -14.88 -26.77 -5.09
CA VAL A 71 -15.89 -27.76 -4.68
C VAL A 71 -15.26 -28.89 -3.87
N VAL A 72 -14.09 -29.38 -4.28
CA VAL A 72 -13.29 -30.35 -3.51
C VAL A 72 -12.74 -29.73 -2.22
N ALA A 73 -12.32 -28.47 -2.26
CA ALA A 73 -11.91 -27.74 -1.06
C ALA A 73 -13.09 -27.47 -0.12
N ALA A 74 -14.28 -27.14 -0.64
CA ALA A 74 -15.49 -26.88 0.13
C ALA A 74 -16.00 -28.13 0.84
N THR A 75 -15.96 -29.28 0.17
CA THR A 75 -16.24 -30.59 0.79
C THR A 75 -15.18 -31.01 1.80
N ARG A 76 -13.92 -30.56 1.64
CA ARG A 76 -12.91 -30.67 2.71
C ARG A 76 -13.09 -29.64 3.82
N LEU A 77 -13.71 -28.49 3.56
CA LEU A 77 -14.06 -27.48 4.57
C LEU A 77 -15.18 -27.95 5.51
N THR A 78 -16.15 -28.70 5.00
CA THR A 78 -17.19 -29.29 5.86
C THR A 78 -16.67 -30.42 6.75
N THR A 79 -15.49 -30.96 6.45
CA THR A 79 -14.78 -31.95 7.27
C THR A 79 -13.58 -31.37 8.00
N LEU A 80 -13.33 -30.06 7.88
CA LEU A 80 -12.18 -29.38 8.48
C LEU A 80 -12.41 -29.26 9.99
N PRO A 81 -11.43 -29.65 10.83
CA PRO A 81 -11.53 -29.54 12.28
C PRO A 81 -11.80 -28.11 12.73
N THR A 82 -12.67 -27.92 13.72
CA THR A 82 -13.07 -26.61 14.28
C THR A 82 -11.88 -25.72 14.65
N LEU A 83 -10.75 -26.31 15.07
CA LEU A 83 -9.51 -25.59 15.36
C LEU A 83 -8.95 -24.85 14.14
N TRP A 84 -9.01 -25.44 12.96
CA TRP A 84 -8.55 -24.80 11.72
C TRP A 84 -9.46 -23.64 11.31
N LEU A 85 -10.78 -23.75 11.55
CA LEU A 85 -11.71 -22.64 11.34
C LEU A 85 -11.38 -21.46 12.26
N LEU A 86 -10.98 -21.74 13.51
CA LEU A 86 -10.60 -20.73 14.49
C LEU A 86 -9.30 -20.02 14.08
N VAL A 87 -8.30 -20.77 13.59
CA VAL A 87 -7.05 -20.21 13.04
C VAL A 87 -7.34 -19.31 11.84
N LEU A 88 -8.20 -19.74 10.91
CA LEU A 88 -8.61 -18.95 9.74
C LEU A 88 -9.37 -17.68 10.13
N ALA A 89 -10.30 -17.78 11.09
CA ALA A 89 -11.03 -16.62 11.59
C ALA A 89 -10.09 -15.62 12.26
N LEU A 90 -9.15 -16.10 13.07
CA LEU A 90 -8.17 -15.25 13.74
C LEU A 90 -7.21 -14.61 12.74
N SER A 91 -6.71 -15.37 11.75
CA SER A 91 -5.81 -14.84 10.72
C SER A 91 -6.51 -13.80 9.84
N SER A 92 -7.76 -14.04 9.47
CA SER A 92 -8.59 -13.08 8.73
C SER A 92 -8.79 -11.78 9.53
N GLY A 93 -9.15 -11.90 10.82
CA GLY A 93 -9.29 -10.75 11.71
C GLY A 93 -8.00 -9.94 11.84
N ILE A 94 -6.85 -10.60 11.97
CA ILE A 94 -5.54 -9.94 12.04
C ILE A 94 -5.23 -9.21 10.73
N LEU A 95 -5.49 -9.82 9.57
CA LEU A 95 -5.27 -9.18 8.27
C LEU A 95 -6.13 -7.93 8.09
N VAL A 96 -7.42 -8.02 8.44
CA VAL A 96 -8.36 -6.89 8.38
C VAL A 96 -7.92 -5.76 9.31
N MET A 97 -7.51 -6.10 10.54
CA MET A 97 -7.03 -5.11 11.50
C MET A 97 -5.74 -4.43 11.01
N ALA A 98 -4.78 -5.19 10.50
CA ALA A 98 -3.53 -4.67 9.96
C ALA A 98 -3.78 -3.74 8.77
N GLY A 99 -4.64 -4.14 7.83
CA GLY A 99 -5.06 -3.31 6.70
C GLY A 99 -5.75 -2.02 7.16
N GLY A 100 -6.65 -2.11 8.14
CA GLY A 100 -7.34 -0.97 8.73
C GLY A 100 -6.39 0.02 9.40
N VAL A 101 -5.40 -0.47 10.15
CA VAL A 101 -4.36 0.37 10.79
C VAL A 101 -3.52 1.09 9.73
N ILE A 102 -3.11 0.40 8.67
CA ILE A 102 -2.34 0.99 7.57
C ILE A 102 -3.17 2.10 6.88
N ALA A 103 -4.45 1.84 6.61
CA ALA A 103 -5.36 2.81 6.01
C ALA A 103 -5.63 4.03 6.91
N ALA A 104 -5.74 3.81 8.23
CA ALA A 104 -5.91 4.88 9.20
C ALA A 104 -4.65 5.78 9.27
N ILE A 105 -3.47 5.17 9.28
CA ILE A 105 -2.19 5.90 9.29
C ILE A 105 -2.00 6.68 7.99
N SER A 106 -2.34 6.11 6.83
CA SER A 106 -2.24 6.82 5.55
C SER A 106 -3.17 8.03 5.50
N LYS A 107 -4.40 7.90 6.01
CA LYS A 107 -5.38 9.00 6.07
C LYS A 107 -4.95 10.09 7.06
N ALA A 108 -4.37 9.73 8.20
CA ALA A 108 -3.82 10.71 9.15
C ALA A 108 -2.67 11.52 8.54
N ARG A 109 -1.81 10.87 7.74
CA ARG A 109 -0.71 11.54 7.01
C ARG A 109 -1.21 12.51 5.94
N GLU A 110 -2.34 12.21 5.30
CA GLU A 110 -2.95 13.06 4.27
C GLU A 110 -3.61 14.32 4.87
N LEU A 111 -4.12 14.25 6.11
CA LEU A 111 -4.70 15.40 6.82
C LEU A 111 -3.67 16.34 7.47
N GLN A 112 -2.41 15.90 7.62
CA GLN A 112 -1.32 16.68 8.22
C GLN A 112 -0.40 17.36 7.18
N SER A 113 -0.64 17.19 5.87
CA SER A 113 0.10 17.87 4.79
C SER A 113 -0.68 19.04 4.22
#